data_AF-A0A524NX60-F1
#
_entry.id   AF-A0A524NX60-F1
#
_cell.length_a   1.000
_cell.length_b   1.000
_cell.length_c   1.000
_cell.angle_alpha   90.00
_cell.angle_beta   90.00
_cell.angle_gamma   90.00
#
_symmetry.space_group_name_H-M   'P 1'
#
loop_
_entity.id
_entity.type
_entity.pdbx_description
1 polymer ?
#
loop_
_entity_poly.entity_id
_entity_poly.type
_entity_poly.pdbx_seq_one_letter_code
_entity_poly.pdbx_strand_id
1 'polypeptide(L)'
;SFETDGPIGVFILGNFLIQQGISVSIICEQGLIDAMEEFPWYSSDSSLLKFTSPPNLKNISGVFISIERPGQNFRKIYHNMHGEEISSLIANIEDRMGEFPLAYWLAIGDGGNELGLGALKERIQEVIPFGKKCNCPCEGGIAVEKCASDYVLGMTSNLTTLMLTLELAQRFHVKWEYSWKTETVLLNILNSHKIFDGVTGGLNSVDGMNPLLTKEIIRNMHTLYTH
;
A
#
# COMPACT_ATOMS: atom_id res chain seq x y z
N SER A 1 -15.14 0.80 0.74
CA SER A 1 -14.49 2.07 1.09
C SER A 1 -12.99 1.87 1.00
N PHE A 2 -12.20 2.94 0.96
CA PHE A 2 -10.76 2.82 1.17
C PHE A 2 -10.46 2.65 2.66
N GLU A 3 -9.27 2.19 2.97
CA GLU A 3 -8.80 2.01 4.34
C GLU A 3 -7.53 2.79 4.65
N THR A 4 -7.17 2.84 5.93
CA THR A 4 -6.00 3.58 6.41
C THR A 4 -4.68 2.85 6.15
N ASP A 5 -4.70 1.54 5.89
CA ASP A 5 -3.52 0.80 5.44
C ASP A 5 -3.27 0.98 3.94
N GLY A 6 -2.01 1.19 3.57
CA GLY A 6 -1.60 1.56 2.21
C GLY A 6 -1.23 3.04 2.04
N PRO A 7 -2.18 4.00 2.12
CA PRO A 7 -1.90 5.41 1.82
C PRO A 7 -0.79 6.03 2.66
N ILE A 8 -0.66 5.65 3.93
CA ILE A 8 0.40 6.15 4.81
C ILE A 8 1.76 5.57 4.38
N GLY A 9 1.82 4.30 4.01
CA GLY A 9 3.01 3.66 3.42
C GLY A 9 3.43 4.35 2.13
N VAL A 10 2.48 4.67 1.25
CA VAL A 10 2.74 5.45 0.03
C VAL A 10 3.32 6.82 0.37
N PHE A 11 2.79 7.50 1.39
CA PHE A 11 3.37 8.76 1.87
C PHE A 11 4.80 8.58 2.37
N ILE A 12 5.06 7.61 3.25
CA ILE A 12 6.38 7.35 3.85
C ILE A 12 7.43 7.19 2.75
N LEU A 13 7.23 6.23 1.84
CA LEU A 13 8.21 5.93 0.81
C LEU A 13 8.26 7.02 -0.27
N GLY A 14 7.11 7.49 -0.74
CA GLY A 14 7.03 8.53 -1.75
C GLY A 14 7.69 9.83 -1.31
N ASN A 15 7.43 10.26 -0.06
CA ASN A 15 8.01 11.47 0.52
C ASN A 15 9.53 11.33 0.71
N PHE A 16 10.02 10.16 1.12
CA PHE A 16 11.45 9.89 1.16
C PHE A 16 12.10 10.02 -0.23
N LEU A 17 11.52 9.38 -1.25
CA LEU A 17 12.06 9.35 -2.62
C LEU A 17 12.10 10.75 -3.26
N ILE A 18 11.02 11.55 -3.15
CA ILE A 18 11.00 12.90 -3.71
C ILE A 18 12.01 13.83 -3.02
N GLN A 19 12.27 13.66 -1.71
CA GLN A 19 13.33 14.39 -1.02
C GLN A 19 14.73 14.04 -1.55
N GLN A 20 14.91 12.86 -2.14
CA GLN A 20 16.15 12.45 -2.80
C GLN A 20 16.20 12.84 -4.29
N GLY A 21 15.23 13.61 -4.78
CA GLY A 21 15.15 14.03 -6.18
C GLY A 21 14.62 12.96 -7.14
N ILE A 22 14.04 11.89 -6.62
CA ILE A 22 13.48 10.80 -7.44
C ILE A 22 12.02 11.14 -7.77
N SER A 23 11.67 11.05 -9.06
CA SER A 23 10.29 11.26 -9.49
C SER A 23 9.39 10.09 -9.05
N VAL A 24 8.27 10.40 -8.43
CA VAL A 24 7.27 9.47 -7.92
C VAL A 24 5.92 9.76 -8.58
N SER A 25 5.30 8.72 -9.12
CA SER A 25 3.93 8.74 -9.63
C SER A 25 3.06 7.86 -8.74
N ILE A 26 2.15 8.45 -7.99
CA ILE A 26 1.16 7.75 -7.17
C ILE A 26 -0.05 7.43 -8.03
N ILE A 27 -0.41 6.16 -8.07
CA ILE A 27 -1.51 5.65 -8.89
C ILE A 27 -2.55 5.00 -7.97
N CYS A 28 -3.68 5.67 -7.77
CA CYS A 28 -4.78 5.20 -6.93
C CYS A 28 -6.10 5.84 -7.35
N GLU A 29 -7.20 5.35 -6.80
CA GLU A 29 -8.55 5.85 -7.05
C GLU A 29 -8.69 7.33 -6.62
N GLN A 30 -9.54 8.10 -7.32
CA GLN A 30 -9.62 9.56 -7.13
C GLN A 30 -9.91 9.97 -5.68
N GLY A 31 -10.78 9.24 -4.97
CA GLY A 31 -11.07 9.57 -3.57
C GLY A 31 -9.89 9.36 -2.61
N LEU A 32 -8.91 8.50 -2.95
CA LEU A 32 -7.64 8.42 -2.23
C LEU A 32 -6.72 9.59 -2.60
N ILE A 33 -6.67 9.96 -3.88
CA ILE A 33 -5.90 11.13 -4.34
C ILE A 33 -6.35 12.38 -3.59
N ASP A 34 -7.66 12.63 -3.51
CA ASP A 34 -8.23 13.81 -2.85
C ASP A 34 -7.74 13.95 -1.39
N ALA A 35 -7.61 12.83 -0.66
CA ALA A 35 -7.08 12.82 0.70
C ALA A 35 -5.55 12.95 0.75
N MET A 36 -4.84 12.24 -0.14
CA MET A 36 -3.38 12.19 -0.15
C MET A 36 -2.75 13.49 -0.66
N GLU A 37 -3.43 14.28 -1.47
CA GLU A 37 -2.97 15.61 -1.88
C GLU A 37 -2.86 16.57 -0.68
N GLU A 38 -3.62 16.36 0.39
CA GLU A 38 -3.54 17.14 1.63
C GLU A 38 -2.41 16.68 2.58
N PHE A 39 -1.75 15.56 2.29
CA PHE A 39 -0.62 15.12 3.09
C PHE A 39 0.55 16.13 3.03
N PRO A 40 1.36 16.23 4.11
CA PRO A 40 2.48 17.16 4.16
C PRO A 40 3.68 16.65 3.35
N TRP A 41 3.57 16.64 2.02
CA TRP A 41 4.67 16.26 1.12
C TRP A 41 5.79 17.29 1.17
N TYR A 42 7.02 16.85 1.41
CA TYR A 42 8.20 17.70 1.45
C TYR A 42 9.03 17.45 0.19
N SER A 43 8.86 18.29 -0.82
CA SER A 43 9.69 18.26 -2.02
C SER A 43 10.36 19.62 -2.25
N SER A 44 11.60 19.61 -2.73
CA SER A 44 12.26 20.79 -3.27
C SER A 44 11.74 21.17 -4.66
N ASP A 45 11.08 20.23 -5.34
CA ASP A 45 10.50 20.38 -6.68
C ASP A 45 9.15 19.65 -6.76
N SER A 46 8.06 20.39 -6.91
CA SER A 46 6.71 19.83 -6.99
C SER A 46 6.50 18.97 -8.24
N SER A 47 7.33 19.08 -9.27
CA SER A 47 7.23 18.27 -10.48
C SER A 47 7.64 16.81 -10.28
N LEU A 48 8.34 16.52 -9.16
CA LEU A 48 8.75 15.17 -8.77
C LEU A 48 7.58 14.31 -8.29
N LEU A 49 6.47 14.90 -7.85
CA LEU A 49 5.31 14.15 -7.37
C LEU A 49 4.14 14.32 -8.35
N LYS A 50 3.55 13.20 -8.76
CA LYS A 50 2.35 13.20 -9.59
C LYS A 50 1.33 12.23 -9.03
N PHE A 51 0.08 12.65 -8.98
CA PHE A 51 -1.05 11.78 -8.73
C PHE A 51 -1.71 11.43 -10.07
N THR A 52 -2.10 10.18 -10.25
CA THR A 52 -2.76 9.71 -11.46
C THR A 52 -3.83 8.70 -11.12
N SER A 53 -5.07 9.03 -11.43
CA SER A 53 -6.16 8.06 -11.33
C SER A 53 -6.07 7.05 -12.48
N PRO A 54 -6.35 5.75 -12.24
CA PRO A 54 -6.28 4.70 -13.25
C PRO A 54 -6.98 4.96 -14.59
N PRO A 55 -8.14 5.65 -14.67
CA PRO A 55 -8.73 6.03 -15.96
C PRO A 55 -7.82 6.89 -16.84
N ASN A 56 -6.89 7.64 -16.24
CA ASN A 56 -5.93 8.50 -16.93
C ASN A 56 -4.54 7.85 -17.05
N LEU A 57 -4.43 6.56 -16.72
CA LEU A 57 -3.15 5.85 -16.67
C LEU A 57 -2.52 5.73 -18.06
N LYS A 58 -1.35 6.37 -18.19
CA LYS A 58 -0.43 6.22 -19.32
C LYS A 58 0.54 5.07 -19.03
N ASN A 59 1.50 4.81 -19.93
CA ASN A 59 2.53 3.80 -19.68
C ASN A 59 3.24 4.06 -18.36
N ILE A 60 3.23 3.05 -17.47
CA ILE A 60 4.07 2.98 -16.28
C ILE A 60 5.44 2.48 -16.72
N SER A 61 6.52 3.04 -16.18
CA SER A 61 7.88 2.60 -16.47
C SER A 61 8.76 2.74 -15.23
N GLY A 62 9.83 1.95 -15.15
CA GLY A 62 10.76 2.00 -14.03
C GLY A 62 10.37 1.02 -12.91
N VAL A 63 10.55 1.43 -11.65
CA VAL A 63 10.23 0.60 -10.49
C VAL A 63 8.76 0.80 -10.12
N PHE A 64 8.00 -0.29 -10.10
CA PHE A 64 6.61 -0.31 -9.66
C PHE A 64 6.53 -0.90 -8.26
N ILE A 65 5.77 -0.25 -7.37
CA ILE A 65 5.60 -0.70 -5.99
C ILE A 65 4.11 -0.71 -5.69
N SER A 66 3.55 -1.90 -5.49
CA SER A 66 2.17 -2.06 -4.98
C SER A 66 2.22 -2.12 -3.46
N ILE A 67 1.41 -1.29 -2.80
CA ILE A 67 1.32 -1.21 -1.34
C ILE A 67 -0.16 -1.33 -0.99
N GLU A 68 -0.55 -2.39 -0.30
CA GLU A 68 -1.93 -2.66 0.14
C GLU A 68 -2.96 -2.55 -0.99
N ARG A 69 -2.57 -2.93 -2.21
CA ARG A 69 -3.42 -2.77 -3.39
C ARG A 69 -4.11 -4.09 -3.67
N PRO A 70 -5.44 -4.22 -3.63
CA PRO A 70 -6.10 -5.48 -3.97
C PRO A 70 -5.73 -5.97 -5.38
N GLY A 71 -5.53 -7.28 -5.52
CA GLY A 71 -5.22 -7.96 -6.78
C GLY A 71 -6.33 -8.89 -7.27
N GLN A 72 -6.28 -9.25 -8.54
CA GLN A 72 -7.19 -10.20 -9.16
C GLN A 72 -6.86 -11.64 -8.75
N ASN A 73 -7.90 -12.40 -8.41
CA ASN A 73 -7.81 -13.87 -8.39
C ASN A 73 -7.85 -14.46 -9.82
N PHE A 74 -7.78 -15.80 -9.94
CA PHE A 74 -7.81 -16.47 -11.26
C PHE A 74 -9.06 -16.22 -12.10
N ARG A 75 -10.12 -15.69 -11.49
CA ARG A 75 -11.37 -15.31 -12.17
C ARG A 75 -11.41 -13.83 -12.54
N LYS A 76 -10.31 -13.09 -12.36
CA LYS A 76 -10.20 -11.64 -12.57
C LYS A 76 -11.09 -10.79 -11.66
N ILE A 77 -11.35 -11.28 -10.44
CA ILE A 77 -12.20 -10.59 -9.46
C ILE A 77 -11.35 -10.17 -8.27
N TYR A 78 -11.58 -8.95 -7.82
CA TYR A 78 -10.97 -8.37 -6.63
C TYR A 78 -11.79 -8.72 -5.39
N HIS A 79 -11.12 -9.05 -4.30
CA HIS A 79 -11.79 -9.41 -3.05
C HIS A 79 -11.22 -8.66 -1.86
N ASN A 80 -12.04 -8.45 -0.84
CA ASN A 80 -11.56 -8.12 0.51
C ASN A 80 -11.23 -9.41 1.31
N MET A 81 -10.70 -9.23 2.51
CA MET A 81 -10.35 -10.33 3.42
C MET A 81 -11.56 -11.13 3.95
N HIS A 82 -12.79 -10.64 3.75
CA HIS A 82 -14.03 -11.36 4.06
C HIS A 82 -14.53 -12.21 2.88
N GLY A 83 -13.76 -12.31 1.79
CA GLY A 83 -14.15 -13.07 0.61
C GLY A 83 -15.28 -12.42 -0.20
N GLU A 84 -15.55 -11.14 0.00
CA GLU A 84 -16.56 -10.37 -0.73
C GLU A 84 -15.92 -9.74 -1.96
N GLU A 85 -16.70 -9.61 -3.03
CA GLU A 85 -16.24 -8.94 -4.24
C GLU A 85 -16.18 -7.42 -4.05
N ILE A 86 -15.05 -6.82 -4.46
CA ILE A 86 -14.81 -5.37 -4.42
C ILE A 86 -14.43 -4.80 -5.80
N SER A 87 -14.62 -5.55 -6.89
CA SER A 87 -14.22 -5.15 -8.25
C SER A 87 -14.77 -3.79 -8.71
N SER A 88 -15.94 -3.38 -8.20
CA SER A 88 -16.55 -2.08 -8.52
C SER A 88 -15.85 -0.88 -7.84
N LEU A 89 -15.08 -1.12 -6.79
CA LEU A 89 -14.37 -0.11 -6.01
C LEU A 89 -12.93 0.10 -6.48
N ILE A 90 -12.43 -0.83 -7.28
CA ILE A 90 -11.02 -1.00 -7.58
C ILE A 90 -10.85 -0.88 -9.10
N ALA A 91 -10.06 0.10 -9.54
CA ALA A 91 -9.79 0.20 -10.95
C ALA A 91 -8.89 -0.95 -11.42
N ASN A 92 -9.24 -1.53 -12.57
CA ASN A 92 -8.47 -2.63 -13.16
C ASN A 92 -7.22 -2.09 -13.88
N ILE A 93 -6.10 -2.07 -13.17
CA ILE A 93 -4.78 -1.77 -13.74
C ILE A 93 -4.10 -3.03 -14.30
N GLU A 94 -4.50 -4.21 -13.81
CA GLU A 94 -3.82 -5.48 -14.02
C GLU A 94 -3.89 -5.99 -15.45
N ASP A 95 -5.02 -5.79 -16.12
CA ASP A 95 -5.18 -6.17 -17.53
C ASP A 95 -4.21 -5.41 -18.46
N ARG A 96 -3.75 -4.22 -18.04
CA ARG A 96 -2.81 -3.39 -18.80
C ARG A 96 -1.36 -3.50 -18.34
N MET A 97 -1.09 -4.21 -17.24
CA MET A 97 0.29 -4.30 -16.71
C MET A 97 1.30 -4.88 -17.70
N GLY A 98 0.87 -5.75 -18.62
CA GLY A 98 1.74 -6.30 -19.67
C GLY A 98 2.19 -5.26 -20.71
N GLU A 99 1.55 -4.10 -20.76
CA GLU A 99 1.90 -2.99 -21.66
C GLU A 99 3.00 -2.09 -21.07
N PHE A 100 3.31 -2.25 -19.78
CA PHE A 100 4.19 -1.36 -19.05
C PHE A 100 5.63 -1.89 -19.04
N PRO A 101 6.63 -1.10 -19.49
CA PRO A 101 8.04 -1.46 -19.39
C PRO A 101 8.55 -1.30 -17.95
N LEU A 102 8.10 -2.18 -17.06
CA LEU A 102 8.55 -2.24 -15.67
C LEU A 102 9.96 -2.82 -15.60
N ALA A 103 10.88 -2.10 -14.96
CA ALA A 103 12.24 -2.57 -14.69
C ALA A 103 12.28 -3.51 -13.48
N TYR A 104 11.40 -3.26 -12.50
CA TYR A 104 11.28 -4.05 -11.29
C TYR A 104 9.90 -3.83 -10.67
N TRP A 105 9.35 -4.85 -10.02
CA TRP A 105 8.09 -4.75 -9.29
C TRP A 105 8.24 -5.34 -7.88
N LEU A 106 8.02 -4.50 -6.86
CA LEU A 106 7.92 -4.90 -5.47
C LEU A 106 6.45 -4.89 -5.01
N ALA A 107 6.01 -5.93 -4.31
CA ALA A 107 4.72 -5.94 -3.63
C ALA A 107 4.87 -5.86 -2.11
N ILE A 108 4.04 -5.05 -1.46
CA ILE A 108 3.92 -4.93 -0.01
C ILE A 108 2.46 -5.18 0.35
N GLY A 109 2.24 -6.10 1.28
CA GLY A 109 0.91 -6.53 1.74
C GLY A 109 0.99 -7.20 3.11
N ASP A 110 -0.16 -7.56 3.67
CA ASP A 110 -0.28 -8.23 4.97
C ASP A 110 -1.33 -9.37 5.01
N GLY A 111 -2.28 -9.41 4.07
CA GLY A 111 -3.46 -10.28 4.08
C GLY A 111 -3.44 -11.41 3.05
N GLY A 112 -2.77 -11.25 1.92
CA GLY A 112 -2.66 -12.22 0.83
C GLY A 112 -3.59 -11.99 -0.37
N ASN A 113 -4.49 -11.00 -0.34
CA ASN A 113 -5.35 -10.60 -1.46
C ASN A 113 -4.77 -9.42 -2.27
N GLU A 114 -3.51 -9.05 -2.03
CA GLU A 114 -2.84 -7.88 -2.59
C GLU A 114 -2.07 -8.22 -3.86
N LEU A 115 -2.09 -7.26 -4.78
CA LEU A 115 -1.48 -7.29 -6.09
C LEU A 115 0.03 -7.52 -5.98
N GLY A 116 0.46 -8.67 -6.52
CA GLY A 116 1.87 -9.08 -6.59
C GLY A 116 2.23 -10.25 -5.70
N LEU A 117 1.32 -10.67 -4.80
CA LEU A 117 1.53 -11.82 -3.92
C LEU A 117 1.22 -13.19 -4.56
N GLY A 118 1.07 -13.26 -5.89
CA GLY A 118 0.71 -14.51 -6.59
C GLY A 118 1.71 -15.65 -6.39
N ALA A 119 2.96 -15.34 -6.07
CA ALA A 119 3.97 -16.35 -5.72
C ALA A 119 3.61 -17.14 -4.46
N LEU A 120 2.76 -16.58 -3.60
CA LEU A 120 2.26 -17.18 -2.37
C LEU A 120 0.89 -17.83 -2.53
N LYS A 121 0.33 -17.89 -3.74
CA LYS A 121 -1.06 -18.33 -3.99
C LYS A 121 -1.41 -19.64 -3.30
N GLU A 122 -0.59 -20.68 -3.46
CA GLU A 122 -0.84 -21.99 -2.84
C GLU A 122 -0.90 -21.86 -1.31
N ARG A 123 0.05 -21.12 -0.73
CA ARG A 123 0.10 -20.91 0.72
C ARG A 123 -1.10 -20.10 1.22
N ILE A 124 -1.49 -19.06 0.51
CA ILE A 124 -2.67 -18.24 0.81
C ILE A 124 -3.93 -19.11 0.79
N GLN A 125 -4.08 -19.97 -0.22
CA GLN A 125 -5.21 -20.89 -0.32
C GLN A 125 -5.31 -21.88 0.85
N GLU A 126 -4.18 -22.23 1.47
CA GLU A 126 -4.11 -23.14 2.61
C GLU A 126 -4.43 -22.47 3.94
N VAL A 127 -3.90 -21.27 4.19
CA VAL A 127 -3.89 -20.68 5.54
C VAL A 127 -4.77 -19.47 5.73
N ILE A 128 -5.14 -18.78 4.65
CA ILE A 128 -5.94 -17.57 4.74
C ILE A 128 -7.42 -17.93 4.57
N PRO A 129 -8.31 -17.46 5.47
CA PRO A 129 -9.75 -17.58 5.28
C PRO A 129 -10.17 -17.09 3.89
N PHE A 130 -11.07 -17.83 3.24
CA PHE A 130 -11.51 -17.56 1.87
C PHE A 130 -10.41 -17.64 0.80
N GLY A 131 -9.18 -18.05 1.13
CA GLY A 131 -8.05 -18.16 0.20
C GLY A 131 -8.39 -19.01 -1.03
N LYS A 132 -8.99 -20.18 -0.81
CA LYS A 132 -9.39 -21.12 -1.88
C LYS A 132 -10.79 -20.89 -2.45
N LYS A 133 -11.72 -20.40 -1.63
CA LYS A 133 -13.12 -20.17 -2.03
C LYS A 133 -13.68 -18.96 -1.29
N CYS A 134 -14.11 -17.97 -2.07
CA CYS A 134 -14.70 -16.72 -1.59
C CYS A 134 -16.24 -16.85 -1.43
N ASN A 135 -16.86 -15.82 -0.85
CA ASN A 135 -18.30 -15.76 -0.59
C ASN A 135 -19.11 -15.21 -1.78
N CYS A 136 -18.46 -14.59 -2.77
CA CYS A 136 -19.13 -14.10 -3.95
C CYS A 136 -19.42 -15.23 -4.96
N PRO A 137 -20.32 -15.02 -5.96
CA PRO A 137 -20.71 -16.03 -6.93
C PRO A 137 -19.57 -16.63 -7.77
N CYS A 138 -18.38 -16.04 -7.75
CA CYS A 138 -17.24 -16.57 -8.51
C CYS A 138 -16.62 -17.80 -7.85
N GLU A 139 -16.73 -17.94 -6.53
CA GLU A 139 -16.14 -19.04 -5.75
C GLU A 139 -14.62 -19.26 -5.96
N GLY A 140 -13.91 -18.28 -6.52
CA GLY A 140 -12.50 -18.40 -6.90
C GLY A 140 -11.49 -18.19 -5.76
N GLY A 141 -11.97 -17.76 -4.60
CA GLY A 141 -11.10 -17.41 -3.47
C GLY A 141 -10.42 -16.04 -3.64
N ILE A 142 -9.74 -15.60 -2.58
CA ILE A 142 -9.11 -14.28 -2.53
C ILE A 142 -7.64 -14.28 -2.98
N ALA A 143 -7.03 -15.46 -3.12
CA ALA A 143 -5.64 -15.57 -3.53
C ALA A 143 -5.42 -14.96 -4.92
N VAL A 144 -4.45 -14.04 -5.02
CA VAL A 144 -4.15 -13.30 -6.24
C VAL A 144 -3.33 -14.12 -7.25
N GLU A 145 -3.40 -13.75 -8.53
CA GLU A 145 -2.64 -14.44 -9.60
C GLU A 145 -1.29 -13.81 -9.90
N LYS A 146 -1.20 -12.48 -9.96
CA LYS A 146 0.00 -11.84 -10.48
C LYS A 146 1.13 -11.89 -9.45
N CYS A 147 2.31 -12.24 -9.93
CA CYS A 147 3.54 -12.27 -9.16
C CYS A 147 4.36 -11.01 -9.42
N ALA A 148 4.70 -10.29 -8.36
CA ALA A 148 5.74 -9.28 -8.39
C ALA A 148 7.13 -9.94 -8.56
N SER A 149 8.16 -9.12 -8.80
CA SER A 149 9.55 -9.60 -8.82
C SER A 149 9.96 -10.08 -7.42
N ASP A 150 9.58 -9.32 -6.39
CA ASP A 150 9.74 -9.66 -4.99
C ASP A 150 8.55 -9.13 -4.18
N TYR A 151 8.41 -9.62 -2.95
CA TYR A 151 7.38 -9.17 -2.02
C TYR A 151 7.92 -9.05 -0.60
N VAL A 152 7.29 -8.19 0.20
CA VAL A 152 7.51 -8.08 1.65
C VAL A 152 6.17 -8.12 2.36
N LEU A 153 6.07 -9.00 3.35
CA LEU A 153 4.91 -9.10 4.22
C LEU A 153 5.23 -8.53 5.60
N GLY A 154 4.25 -7.93 6.25
CA GLY A 154 4.39 -7.53 7.65
C GLY A 154 3.06 -7.48 8.39
N MET A 155 3.03 -6.77 9.51
CA MET A 155 1.82 -6.64 10.33
C MET A 155 0.79 -5.70 9.74
N THR A 156 1.27 -4.66 9.06
CA THR A 156 0.52 -3.75 8.19
C THR A 156 1.44 -3.34 7.04
N SER A 157 0.88 -3.01 5.88
CA SER A 157 1.65 -2.49 4.75
C SER A 157 2.34 -1.16 5.07
N ASN A 158 1.70 -0.31 5.87
CA ASN A 158 2.27 0.96 6.32
C ASN A 158 3.57 0.78 7.12
N LEU A 159 3.56 -0.07 8.16
CA LEU A 159 4.75 -0.31 9.00
C LEU A 159 5.86 -1.03 8.23
N THR A 160 5.47 -1.95 7.34
CA THR A 160 6.41 -2.64 6.46
C THR A 160 7.12 -1.65 5.54
N THR A 161 6.37 -0.69 4.99
CA THR A 161 6.92 0.36 4.15
C THR A 161 7.82 1.31 4.94
N LEU A 162 7.48 1.63 6.19
CA LEU A 162 8.36 2.39 7.09
C LEU A 162 9.70 1.68 7.28
N MET A 163 9.69 0.39 7.61
CA MET A 163 10.89 -0.41 7.80
C MET A 163 11.78 -0.39 6.55
N LEU A 164 11.19 -0.65 5.38
CA LEU A 164 11.90 -0.58 4.10
C LEU A 164 12.51 0.80 3.85
N THR A 165 11.77 1.86 4.15
CA THR A 165 12.24 3.24 3.94
C THR A 165 13.41 3.58 4.87
N LEU A 166 13.39 3.11 6.11
CA LEU A 166 14.47 3.28 7.07
C LEU A 166 15.73 2.50 6.66
N GLU A 167 15.57 1.27 6.17
CA GLU A 167 16.66 0.49 5.58
C GLU A 167 17.30 1.20 4.38
N LEU A 168 16.49 1.79 3.49
CA LEU A 168 16.98 2.59 2.37
C LEU A 168 17.75 3.82 2.88
N ALA A 169 17.19 4.55 3.84
CA ALA A 169 17.83 5.72 4.42
C ALA A 169 19.20 5.36 5.02
N GLN A 170 19.29 4.28 5.80
CA GLN A 170 20.54 3.81 6.39
C GLN A 170 21.54 3.37 5.31
N ARG A 171 21.10 2.53 4.36
CA ARG A 171 21.94 2.01 3.27
C ARG A 171 22.56 3.11 2.42
N PHE A 172 21.83 4.20 2.19
CA PHE A 172 22.29 5.34 1.39
C PHE A 172 22.82 6.51 2.24
N HIS A 173 22.98 6.30 3.55
CA HIS A 173 23.46 7.32 4.50
C HIS A 173 22.67 8.63 4.44
N VAL A 174 21.35 8.53 4.18
CA VAL A 174 20.42 9.66 4.17
C VAL A 174 19.86 9.81 5.57
N LYS A 175 20.03 11.00 6.17
CA LYS A 175 19.33 11.32 7.41
C LYS A 175 17.86 11.59 7.09
N TRP A 176 16.99 10.67 7.48
CA TRP A 176 15.55 10.79 7.29
C TRP A 176 14.81 10.35 8.56
N GLU A 177 13.74 11.05 8.88
CA GLU A 177 12.95 10.83 10.09
C GLU A 177 11.47 10.78 9.75
N TYR A 178 10.77 9.82 10.36
CA TYR A 178 9.34 9.71 10.42
C TYR A 178 8.95 9.66 11.90
N SER A 179 7.71 9.94 12.23
CA SER A 179 7.31 9.89 13.62
C SER A 179 5.85 9.54 13.74
N TRP A 180 5.50 8.99 14.89
CA TRP A 180 4.11 8.73 15.23
C TRP A 180 3.25 10.01 15.25
N LYS A 181 3.87 11.19 15.42
CA LYS A 181 3.16 12.48 15.31
C LYS A 181 2.77 12.76 13.87
N THR A 182 3.68 12.52 12.92
CA THR A 182 3.41 12.59 11.49
C THR A 182 2.29 11.62 11.12
N GLU A 183 2.39 10.37 11.57
CA GLU A 183 1.34 9.38 11.32
C GLU A 183 -0.03 9.81 11.86
N THR A 184 -0.08 10.40 13.05
CA THR A 184 -1.33 10.93 13.62
C THR A 184 -1.93 12.03 12.73
N VAL A 185 -1.10 12.88 12.11
CA VAL A 185 -1.60 13.89 11.15
C VAL A 185 -2.19 13.22 9.91
N LEU A 186 -1.49 12.24 9.33
CA LEU A 186 -1.94 11.51 8.15
C LEU A 186 -3.28 10.78 8.40
N LEU A 187 -3.39 10.09 9.54
CA LEU A 187 -4.63 9.41 9.94
C LEU A 187 -5.81 10.38 10.08
N ASN A 188 -5.59 11.56 10.67
CA ASN A 188 -6.66 12.56 10.79
C ASN A 188 -7.11 13.09 9.43
N ILE A 189 -6.19 13.26 8.47
CA ILE A 189 -6.53 13.65 7.09
C ILE A 189 -7.35 12.53 6.42
N LEU A 190 -6.91 11.28 6.52
CA LEU A 190 -7.67 10.15 5.97
C LEU A 190 -9.09 10.08 6.57
N ASN A 191 -9.20 10.22 7.89
CA ASN A 191 -10.49 10.19 8.58
C ASN A 191 -11.41 11.37 8.21
N SER A 192 -10.88 12.57 7.92
CA SER A 192 -11.70 13.70 7.45
C SER A 192 -12.32 13.44 6.08
N HIS A 193 -11.66 12.60 5.27
CA HIS A 193 -12.12 12.08 3.98
C HIS A 193 -12.96 10.79 4.09
N LYS A 194 -13.34 10.38 5.31
CA LYS A 194 -14.12 9.15 5.59
C LYS A 194 -13.40 7.86 5.19
N ILE A 195 -12.07 7.88 5.24
CA ILE A 195 -11.22 6.71 5.09
C ILE A 195 -10.88 6.25 6.51
N PHE A 196 -11.24 5.02 6.85
CA PHE A 196 -11.21 4.50 8.22
C PHE A 196 -10.38 3.22 8.29
N ASP A 197 -10.14 2.76 9.51
CA ASP A 197 -9.52 1.46 9.77
C ASP A 197 -10.29 0.32 9.06
N GLY A 198 -9.57 -0.50 8.29
CA GLY A 198 -10.17 -1.55 7.45
C GLY A 198 -10.81 -2.70 8.24
N VAL A 199 -10.39 -2.89 9.49
CA VAL A 199 -10.84 -3.99 10.36
C VAL A 199 -11.95 -3.53 11.32
N THR A 200 -11.76 -2.37 11.95
CA THR A 200 -12.64 -1.88 13.03
C THR A 200 -13.60 -0.79 12.59
N GLY A 201 -13.35 -0.14 11.44
CA GLY A 201 -14.03 1.09 11.05
C GLY A 201 -13.72 2.28 11.96
N GLY A 202 -12.69 2.13 12.82
CA GLY A 202 -12.28 3.11 13.80
C GLY A 202 -11.56 4.33 13.21
N LEU A 203 -11.44 5.36 14.06
CA LEU A 203 -10.64 6.55 13.81
C LEU A 203 -9.23 6.36 14.36
N ASN A 204 -8.24 6.97 13.71
CA ASN A 204 -6.85 7.03 14.18
C ASN A 204 -6.23 5.65 14.47
N SER A 205 -6.58 4.64 13.67
CA SER A 205 -6.01 3.30 13.73
C SER A 205 -5.84 2.71 12.33
N VAL A 206 -5.05 1.64 12.27
CA VAL A 206 -4.73 0.87 11.07
C VAL A 206 -4.89 -0.61 11.46
N ASP A 207 -5.72 -1.33 10.72
CA ASP A 207 -6.04 -2.77 10.86
C ASP A 207 -6.34 -3.26 12.28
N GLY A 208 -7.03 -2.44 13.04
CA GLY A 208 -7.40 -2.74 14.43
C GLY A 208 -6.20 -2.78 15.38
N MET A 209 -5.01 -2.36 14.94
CA MET A 209 -3.86 -2.23 15.82
C MET A 209 -4.12 -1.19 16.90
N ASN A 210 -3.66 -1.50 18.11
CA ASN A 210 -3.73 -0.56 19.23
C ASN A 210 -2.88 0.69 18.90
N PRO A 211 -3.46 1.91 18.88
CA PRO A 211 -2.70 3.11 18.50
C PRO A 211 -1.50 3.42 19.40
N LEU A 212 -1.53 3.02 20.68
CA LEU A 212 -0.37 3.17 21.58
C LEU A 212 0.76 2.22 21.20
N LEU A 213 0.42 0.99 20.80
CA LEU A 213 1.39 0.02 20.32
C LEU A 213 2.03 0.50 19.01
N THR A 214 1.25 1.00 18.06
CA THR A 214 1.77 1.56 16.80
C THR A 214 2.76 2.70 17.06
N LYS A 215 2.41 3.62 17.97
CA LYS A 215 3.29 4.72 18.39
C LYS A 215 4.61 4.23 18.97
N GLU A 216 4.57 3.18 19.78
CA GLU A 216 5.75 2.57 20.37
C GLU A 216 6.62 1.88 19.32
N ILE A 217 6.01 1.10 18.41
CA ILE A 217 6.70 0.46 17.29
C ILE A 217 7.47 1.49 16.46
N ILE A 218 6.82 2.58 16.04
CA ILE A 218 7.47 3.63 15.22
C ILE A 218 8.63 4.27 15.97
N ARG A 219 8.46 4.55 17.27
CA ARG A 219 9.55 5.12 18.09
C ARG A 219 10.74 4.16 18.16
N ASN A 220 10.48 2.87 18.37
CA ASN A 220 11.51 1.85 18.49
C ASN A 220 12.22 1.61 17.17
N MET A 221 11.50 1.57 16.04
CA MET A 221 12.09 1.49 14.70
C MET A 221 13.09 2.63 14.49
N HIS A 222 12.71 3.89 14.76
CA HIS A 222 13.66 4.99 14.61
C HIS A 222 14.92 4.84 15.45
N THR A 223 14.80 4.32 16.67
CA THR A 223 15.96 4.10 17.56
C THR A 223 16.96 3.12 16.93
N LEU A 224 16.47 2.06 16.26
CA LEU A 224 17.30 1.06 15.60
C LEU A 224 18.10 1.62 14.41
N TYR A 225 17.57 2.62 13.70
CA TYR A 225 18.19 3.20 12.51
C TYR A 225 18.97 4.50 12.76
N THR A 226 19.01 4.98 14.00
CA THR A 226 19.76 6.18 14.41
C THR A 226 21.22 5.93 14.84
N HIS A 227 21.78 4.76 14.51
CA HIS A 227 23.17 4.37 14.79
C HIS A 227 23.94 4.05 13.50
#